data_AF-A0AB38FFV8-F1
#
_entry.id   AF-A0AB38FFV8-F1
#
_cell.length_a   1.000
_cell.length_b   1.000
_cell.length_c   1.000
_cell.angle_alpha   90.00
_cell.angle_beta   90.00
_cell.angle_gamma   90.00
#
_symmetry.space_group_name_H-M   'P 1'
#
loop_
_entity.id
_entity.type
_entity.pdbx_description
1 polymer ?
#
loop_
_entity_poly.entity_id
_entity_poly.type
_entity_poly.pdbx_seq_one_letter_code
_entity_poly.pdbx_strand_id
1 'polypeptide(L)'
;MIRLVVAMGPRFLRGRIKGGASREWCALHHGFRTLAGRGFAMIPPLDPVTGHLPLGRYRCTLAEIRARFVDDDQFAGSKTRRTRYVGLEKYLEAWKLVQEKVSEPDVLMGLWIGGSFTPSVIDPDDVDVSPQLNGPKLADLNGKPGVKPLKMLFGHRPAVVKAYGVEPFPFTWYPVVSPLAGDCSILEADYYQTRGSMDDFWQRVRPAGPKRAPTMDDVHGRRGYLEVIL
;
A
#
# COMPACT_ATOMS: atom_id res chain seq x y z
N MET A 1 -44.07 -6.56 7.40
CA MET A 1 -44.09 -8.04 7.54
C MET A 1 -45.32 -8.54 6.81
N ILE A 2 -45.17 -9.02 5.56
CA ILE A 2 -46.05 -9.93 4.82
C ILE A 2 -45.19 -10.45 3.65
N ARG A 3 -45.05 -11.77 3.58
CA ARG A 3 -44.34 -12.51 2.52
C ARG A 3 -45.23 -12.55 1.28
N LEU A 4 -44.63 -12.37 0.10
CA LEU A 4 -45.17 -12.95 -1.13
C LEU A 4 -44.09 -13.85 -1.74
N VAL A 5 -44.34 -15.16 -1.67
CA VAL A 5 -43.60 -16.21 -2.38
C VAL A 5 -44.50 -16.62 -3.52
N VAL A 6 -44.04 -16.49 -4.76
CA VAL A 6 -44.57 -17.26 -5.89
C VAL A 6 -43.37 -17.84 -6.63
N ALA A 7 -43.22 -19.15 -6.52
CA ALA A 7 -42.31 -19.95 -7.32
C ALA A 7 -43.04 -20.43 -8.58
N MET A 8 -42.41 -20.35 -9.76
CA MET A 8 -42.62 -21.29 -10.87
C MET A 8 -41.33 -21.42 -11.69
N GLY A 9 -41.01 -22.66 -12.06
CA GLY A 9 -39.71 -23.14 -12.49
C GLY A 9 -39.32 -22.94 -13.97
N PRO A 10 -38.38 -23.75 -14.48
CA PRO A 10 -37.39 -23.33 -15.48
C PRO A 10 -37.87 -23.56 -16.92
N ARG A 11 -37.54 -22.63 -17.82
CA ARG A 11 -37.58 -22.87 -19.26
C ARG A 11 -36.18 -22.91 -19.85
N PHE A 12 -35.86 -24.11 -20.33
CA PHE A 12 -34.82 -24.40 -21.31
C PHE A 12 -34.95 -23.47 -22.53
N LEU A 13 -33.85 -22.82 -22.92
CA LEU A 13 -33.63 -22.38 -24.29
C LEU A 13 -32.30 -22.94 -24.77
N ARG A 14 -32.39 -23.95 -25.64
CA ARG A 14 -31.28 -24.50 -26.42
C ARG A 14 -30.99 -23.54 -27.57
N GLY A 15 -29.88 -22.81 -27.49
CA GLY A 15 -29.28 -22.11 -28.64
C GLY A 15 -28.10 -22.93 -29.18
N ARG A 16 -28.25 -23.47 -30.39
CA ARG A 16 -27.25 -24.26 -31.10
C ARG A 16 -26.47 -23.32 -32.03
N ILE A 17 -25.20 -23.05 -31.74
CA ILE A 17 -24.26 -22.47 -32.72
C ILE A 17 -23.21 -23.54 -33.03
N LYS A 18 -23.10 -23.89 -34.31
CA LYS A 18 -22.14 -24.85 -34.86
C LYS A 18 -20.92 -24.11 -35.42
N GLY A 19 -19.73 -24.70 -35.19
CA GLY A 19 -18.48 -24.51 -35.94
C GLY A 19 -17.69 -23.26 -35.53
N GLY A 20 -16.40 -23.30 -35.21
CA GLY A 20 -15.38 -24.34 -35.33
C GLY A 20 -14.05 -23.64 -35.65
N ALA A 21 -13.01 -23.88 -34.83
CA ALA A 21 -11.57 -23.91 -35.14
C ALA A 21 -10.70 -23.41 -33.96
N SER A 22 -9.74 -24.27 -33.57
CA SER A 22 -8.44 -24.06 -32.87
C SER A 22 -8.44 -23.17 -31.61
N ARG A 23 -8.21 -23.64 -30.37
CA ARG A 23 -7.10 -24.48 -29.86
C ARG A 23 -5.75 -24.18 -30.52
N GLU A 24 -5.08 -23.14 -30.02
CA GLU A 24 -3.62 -23.05 -29.85
C GLU A 24 -3.26 -21.66 -29.31
N TRP A 25 -2.95 -21.55 -28.02
CA TRP A 25 -2.00 -20.56 -27.51
C TRP A 25 -1.23 -21.25 -26.38
N CYS A 26 -0.28 -22.09 -26.82
CA CYS A 26 0.80 -22.60 -26.00
C CYS A 26 1.90 -21.53 -25.93
N ALA A 27 2.44 -21.33 -24.73
CA ALA A 27 3.80 -20.92 -24.44
C ALA A 27 4.40 -19.73 -25.23
N LEU A 28 4.38 -18.55 -24.59
CA LEU A 28 5.47 -17.57 -24.72
C LEU A 28 6.14 -17.38 -23.36
N HIS A 29 6.84 -18.43 -22.91
CA HIS A 29 7.94 -18.29 -21.98
C HIS A 29 9.23 -18.09 -22.78
N HIS A 30 9.57 -16.83 -23.04
CA HIS A 30 10.94 -16.47 -23.41
C HIS A 30 11.31 -15.12 -22.80
N GLY A 31 12.15 -15.20 -21.76
CA GLY A 31 13.24 -14.24 -21.54
C GLY A 31 12.87 -12.85 -21.06
N PHE A 32 12.38 -12.70 -19.83
CA PHE A 32 12.65 -11.47 -19.09
C PHE A 32 14.13 -11.49 -18.67
N ARG A 33 14.99 -11.01 -19.58
CA ARG A 33 16.37 -10.67 -19.24
C ARG A 33 16.32 -9.55 -18.20
N THR A 34 16.86 -9.85 -17.03
CA THR A 34 17.24 -8.87 -16.01
C THR A 34 18.23 -7.89 -16.62
N LEU A 35 17.76 -6.72 -17.05
CA LEU A 35 18.61 -5.55 -17.26
C LEU A 35 18.91 -4.95 -15.90
N ALA A 36 19.90 -5.52 -15.22
CA ALA A 36 20.64 -4.82 -14.20
C ALA A 36 21.45 -3.70 -14.87
N GLY A 37 21.02 -2.43 -14.71
CA GLY A 37 21.75 -1.29 -15.26
C GLY A 37 21.00 0.05 -15.24
N ARG A 38 21.01 0.72 -14.07
CA ARG A 38 20.96 2.18 -13.84
C ARG A 38 19.89 3.03 -14.55
N GLY A 39 18.84 3.33 -13.78
CA GLY A 39 18.14 4.61 -13.75
C GLY A 39 17.49 4.75 -12.37
N PHE A 40 18.24 5.27 -11.40
CA PHE A 40 17.76 5.45 -10.02
C PHE A 40 16.44 6.20 -10.03
N ALA A 41 15.41 5.66 -9.37
CA ALA A 41 14.31 6.49 -8.94
C ALA A 41 14.79 7.27 -7.72
N MET A 42 15.63 8.28 -7.97
CA MET A 42 16.07 9.19 -6.93
C MET A 42 14.85 9.88 -6.34
N ILE A 43 14.65 9.70 -5.04
CA ILE A 43 13.71 10.52 -4.28
C ILE A 43 14.07 11.99 -4.58
N PRO A 44 13.13 12.84 -5.04
CA PRO A 44 13.45 14.23 -5.35
C PRO A 44 13.88 14.98 -4.09
N PRO A 45 14.75 16.00 -4.18
CA PRO A 45 15.12 16.81 -3.01
C PRO A 45 13.86 17.40 -2.37
N LEU A 46 13.93 17.65 -1.06
CA LEU A 46 12.89 18.42 -0.39
C LEU A 46 12.88 19.84 -0.93
N ASP A 47 11.69 20.39 -1.11
CA ASP A 47 11.52 21.78 -1.44
C ASP A 47 12.08 22.64 -0.29
N PRO A 48 13.00 23.58 -0.56
CA PRO A 48 13.72 24.31 0.49
C PRO A 48 12.84 25.31 1.23
N VAL A 49 11.67 25.68 0.70
CA VAL A 49 10.74 26.64 1.31
C VAL A 49 9.77 25.93 2.24
N THR A 50 9.20 24.81 1.77
CA THR A 50 8.16 24.06 2.48
C THR A 50 8.71 22.92 3.32
N GLY A 51 9.92 22.43 3.00
CA GLY A 51 10.50 21.25 3.64
C GLY A 51 9.81 19.94 3.25
N HIS A 52 9.01 19.92 2.19
CA HIS A 52 8.26 18.75 1.74
C HIS A 52 8.81 18.17 0.44
N LEU A 53 8.54 16.89 0.20
CA LEU A 53 8.70 16.35 -1.15
C LEU A 53 7.77 17.11 -2.11
N PRO A 54 8.19 17.38 -3.36
CA PRO A 54 7.29 17.90 -4.38
C PRO A 54 6.07 17.00 -4.57
N LEU A 55 5.00 17.51 -5.16
CA LEU A 55 3.77 16.74 -5.34
C LEU A 55 4.00 15.46 -6.16
N GLY A 56 3.56 14.32 -5.62
CA GLY A 56 3.55 13.05 -6.31
C GLY A 56 3.78 11.83 -5.42
N ARG A 57 3.63 10.65 -6.01
CA ARG A 57 4.02 9.36 -5.42
C ARG A 57 5.35 8.93 -6.03
N TYR A 58 6.40 8.87 -5.23
CA TYR A 58 7.75 8.52 -5.69
C TYR A 58 8.09 7.08 -5.36
N ARG A 59 8.24 6.27 -6.40
CA ARG A 59 8.76 4.91 -6.25
C ARG A 59 10.22 4.97 -5.82
N CYS A 60 10.58 4.16 -4.83
CA CYS A 60 11.93 4.10 -4.30
C CYS A 60 12.17 2.77 -3.58
N THR A 61 13.43 2.55 -3.22
CA THR A 61 13.89 1.43 -2.40
C THR A 61 14.06 1.87 -0.95
N LEU A 62 14.08 0.89 -0.03
CA LEU A 62 14.43 1.16 1.38
C LEU A 62 15.82 1.79 1.52
N ALA A 63 16.77 1.42 0.66
CA ALA A 63 18.11 1.99 0.65
C ALA A 63 18.10 3.48 0.28
N GLU A 64 17.31 3.87 -0.74
CA GLU A 64 17.13 5.28 -1.11
C GLU A 64 16.45 6.08 0.00
N ILE A 65 15.47 5.49 0.69
CA ILE A 65 14.82 6.11 1.85
C ILE A 65 15.86 6.35 2.96
N ARG A 66 16.70 5.37 3.27
CA ARG A 66 17.75 5.51 4.28
C ARG A 66 18.73 6.61 3.90
N ALA A 67 19.23 6.56 2.66
CA ALA A 67 20.18 7.53 2.16
C ALA A 67 19.63 8.96 2.28
N ARG A 68 18.36 9.18 1.92
CA ARG A 68 17.75 10.52 1.93
C ARG A 68 17.30 10.98 3.31
N PHE A 69 16.69 10.11 4.11
CA PHE A 69 15.96 10.50 5.32
C PHE A 69 16.63 10.06 6.62
N VAL A 70 17.80 9.46 6.55
CA VAL A 70 18.58 9.01 7.72
C VAL A 70 20.03 9.43 7.62
N ASP A 71 20.69 9.12 6.50
CA ASP A 71 22.14 9.29 6.34
C ASP A 71 22.52 10.63 5.66
N ASP A 72 21.54 11.39 5.16
CA ASP A 72 21.74 12.72 4.57
C ASP A 72 22.20 13.75 5.64
N ASP A 73 23.15 14.60 5.28
CA ASP A 73 23.77 15.58 6.19
C ASP A 73 22.75 16.51 6.86
N GLN A 74 21.63 16.80 6.19
CA GLN A 74 20.57 17.63 6.76
C GLN A 74 19.96 17.02 8.04
N PHE A 75 20.12 15.71 8.24
CA PHE A 75 19.59 14.95 9.37
C PHE A 75 20.69 14.46 10.32
N ALA A 76 21.94 14.89 10.16
CA ALA A 76 23.06 14.47 11.01
C ALA A 76 22.83 14.72 12.51
N GLY A 77 22.05 15.75 12.85
CA GLY A 77 21.66 16.08 14.23
C GLY A 77 20.43 15.33 14.78
N SER A 78 19.77 14.50 13.97
CA SER A 78 18.56 13.76 14.39
C SER A 78 18.88 12.71 15.46
N LYS A 79 18.03 12.66 16.48
CA LYS A 79 18.06 11.64 17.53
C LYS A 79 17.16 10.46 17.23
N THR A 80 16.14 10.63 16.39
CA THR A 80 15.10 9.61 16.19
C THR A 80 15.14 8.93 14.82
N ARG A 81 15.58 9.59 13.73
CA ARG A 81 15.45 9.06 12.36
C ARG A 81 16.04 7.67 12.17
N ARG A 82 17.26 7.43 12.68
CA ARG A 82 17.91 6.11 12.60
C ARG A 82 17.11 5.04 13.34
N THR A 83 16.64 5.34 14.55
CA THR A 83 15.81 4.42 15.35
C THR A 83 14.47 4.13 14.67
N ARG A 84 13.83 5.15 14.08
CA ARG A 84 12.57 5.01 13.32
C ARG A 84 12.76 4.14 12.08
N TYR A 85 13.84 4.34 11.34
CA TYR A 85 14.17 3.53 10.18
C TYR A 85 14.46 2.06 10.54
N VAL A 86 15.23 1.81 11.60
CA VAL A 86 15.44 0.44 12.11
C VAL A 86 14.12 -0.20 12.55
N GLY A 87 13.21 0.59 13.12
CA GLY A 87 11.85 0.16 13.44
C GLY A 87 11.06 -0.30 12.21
N LEU A 88 11.14 0.47 11.12
CA LEU A 88 10.58 0.12 9.82
C LEU A 88 11.18 -1.17 9.25
N GLU A 89 12.50 -1.36 9.31
CA GLU A 89 13.16 -2.60 8.87
C GLU A 89 12.63 -3.81 9.65
N LYS A 90 12.57 -3.72 10.98
CA LYS A 90 12.02 -4.78 11.84
C LYS A 90 10.55 -5.08 11.56
N TYR A 91 9.77 -4.06 11.21
CA TYR A 91 8.37 -4.23 10.81
C TYR A 91 8.26 -5.07 9.52
N LEU A 92 9.12 -4.80 8.53
CA LEU A 92 9.17 -5.56 7.27
C LEU A 92 9.73 -6.98 7.47
N GLU A 93 10.72 -7.16 8.34
CA GLU A 93 11.20 -8.48 8.74
C GLU A 93 10.09 -9.31 9.40
N ALA A 94 9.27 -8.70 10.24
CA ALA A 94 8.13 -9.37 10.86
C ALA A 94 7.09 -9.80 9.81
N TRP A 95 6.82 -8.96 8.81
CA TRP A 95 5.98 -9.33 7.66
C TRP A 95 6.54 -10.54 6.92
N LYS A 96 7.82 -10.50 6.55
CA LYS A 96 8.50 -11.59 5.85
C LYS A 96 8.39 -12.90 6.62
N LEU A 97 8.74 -12.89 7.91
CA LEU A 97 8.72 -14.07 8.78
C LEU A 97 7.30 -14.64 8.93
N VAL A 98 6.28 -13.81 9.02
CA VAL A 98 4.91 -14.28 9.14
C VAL A 98 4.37 -14.84 7.82
N GLN A 99 4.68 -14.20 6.69
CA GLN A 99 4.31 -14.68 5.34
C GLN A 99 4.93 -16.05 5.05
N GLU A 100 6.21 -16.25 5.41
CA GLU A 100 6.90 -17.54 5.30
C GLU A 100 6.17 -18.62 6.13
N LYS A 101 5.78 -18.30 7.37
CA LYS A 101 5.06 -19.24 8.25
C LYS A 101 3.70 -19.68 7.71
N VAL A 102 3.00 -18.80 6.98
CA VAL A 102 1.69 -19.14 6.38
C VAL A 102 1.80 -19.60 4.94
N SER A 103 3.03 -19.70 4.39
CA SER A 103 3.29 -20.10 2.99
C SER A 103 2.54 -19.25 1.95
N GLU A 104 2.26 -17.99 2.28
CA GLU A 104 1.66 -17.03 1.36
C GLU A 104 2.64 -15.87 1.16
N PRO A 105 3.52 -15.94 0.15
CA PRO A 105 4.33 -14.78 -0.22
C PRO A 105 3.42 -13.63 -0.69
N ASP A 106 3.90 -12.39 -0.67
CA ASP A 106 3.22 -11.22 -1.26
C ASP A 106 1.82 -10.89 -0.70
N VAL A 107 1.55 -11.24 0.57
CA VAL A 107 0.38 -10.68 1.27
C VAL A 107 0.55 -9.18 1.44
N LEU A 108 1.75 -8.74 1.83
CA LEU A 108 2.22 -7.37 1.72
C LEU A 108 2.90 -7.20 0.35
N MET A 109 2.30 -6.39 -0.51
CA MET A 109 2.80 -6.16 -1.88
C MET A 109 3.68 -4.92 -1.99
N GLY A 110 3.51 -3.99 -1.06
CA GLY A 110 4.18 -2.70 -1.10
C GLY A 110 3.85 -1.89 0.13
N LEU A 111 4.58 -0.79 0.27
CA LEU A 111 4.47 0.09 1.41
C LEU A 111 4.52 1.54 0.93
N TRP A 112 3.47 2.31 1.20
CA TRP A 112 3.56 3.76 1.05
C TRP A 112 4.05 4.37 2.36
N ILE A 113 4.91 5.39 2.29
CA ILE A 113 5.52 6.02 3.46
C ILE A 113 5.32 7.53 3.36
N GLY A 114 4.78 8.12 4.42
CA GLY A 114 4.42 9.53 4.47
C GLY A 114 4.76 10.18 5.81
N GLY A 115 3.86 11.01 6.32
CA GLY A 115 3.94 11.46 7.71
C GLY A 115 5.02 12.47 8.02
N SER A 116 5.49 12.44 9.28
CA SER A 116 6.56 13.30 9.78
C SER A 116 7.97 12.85 9.37
N PHE A 117 8.12 11.62 8.86
CA PHE A 117 9.41 11.03 8.48
C PHE A 117 9.96 11.52 7.13
N THR A 118 9.06 11.83 6.18
CA THR A 118 9.37 12.24 4.79
C THR A 118 9.54 13.76 4.53
N PRO A 119 9.18 14.69 5.44
CA PRO A 119 9.58 16.11 5.34
C PRO A 119 10.89 16.42 6.09
N SER A 120 11.30 17.70 6.11
CA SER A 120 12.52 18.23 6.76
C SER A 120 12.50 18.23 8.30
N VAL A 121 11.52 17.57 8.92
CA VAL A 121 11.42 17.44 10.38
C VAL A 121 12.64 16.70 10.92
N ILE A 122 13.40 17.29 11.83
CA ILE A 122 14.64 16.67 12.33
C ILE A 122 14.36 15.40 13.12
N ASP A 123 13.40 15.44 14.04
CA ASP A 123 13.06 14.33 14.93
C ASP A 123 11.60 13.90 14.73
N PRO A 124 11.32 12.98 13.78
CA PRO A 124 9.99 12.40 13.60
C PRO A 124 9.58 11.51 14.78
N ASP A 125 8.29 11.54 15.10
CA ASP A 125 7.68 10.77 16.20
C ASP A 125 7.50 9.29 15.84
N ASP A 126 7.33 8.97 14.56
CA ASP A 126 7.03 7.64 14.03
C ASP A 126 7.40 7.54 12.55
N VAL A 127 7.17 6.35 11.97
CA VAL A 127 7.09 6.16 10.52
C VAL A 127 5.64 5.82 10.17
N ASP A 128 4.95 6.77 9.59
CA ASP A 128 3.62 6.58 9.03
C ASP A 128 3.70 5.76 7.73
N VAL A 129 2.95 4.65 7.68
CA VAL A 129 2.98 3.74 6.53
C VAL A 129 1.58 3.30 6.10
N SER A 130 1.37 3.08 4.80
CA SER A 130 0.21 2.36 4.28
C SER A 130 0.64 1.04 3.66
N PRO A 131 0.52 -0.07 4.40
CA PRO A 131 0.70 -1.42 3.85
C PRO A 131 -0.33 -1.69 2.75
N GLN A 132 0.15 -2.01 1.55
CA GLN A 132 -0.70 -2.47 0.45
C GLN A 132 -0.87 -3.99 0.58
N LEU A 133 -2.06 -4.44 0.92
CA LEU A 133 -2.32 -5.85 1.21
C LEU A 133 -3.03 -6.54 0.03
N ASN A 134 -2.56 -7.72 -0.37
CA ASN A 134 -3.17 -8.51 -1.43
C ASN A 134 -4.51 -9.11 -0.93
N GLY A 135 -5.63 -8.56 -1.39
CA GLY A 135 -6.97 -8.94 -0.96
C GLY A 135 -7.30 -10.41 -1.19
N PRO A 136 -7.14 -10.95 -2.42
CA PRO A 136 -7.33 -12.37 -2.68
C PRO A 136 -6.51 -13.28 -1.74
N LYS A 137 -5.20 -13.02 -1.56
CA LYS A 137 -4.36 -13.83 -0.66
C LYS A 137 -4.79 -13.70 0.80
N LEU A 138 -5.19 -12.51 1.25
CA LEU A 138 -5.74 -12.31 2.59
C LEU A 138 -7.03 -13.10 2.82
N ALA A 139 -7.91 -13.16 1.81
CA ALA A 139 -9.14 -13.93 1.89
C ALA A 139 -8.85 -15.43 2.01
N ASP A 140 -7.88 -15.94 1.25
CA ASP A 140 -7.45 -17.33 1.28
C ASP A 140 -6.80 -17.73 2.62
N LEU A 141 -6.31 -16.76 3.38
CA LEU A 141 -5.77 -16.98 4.74
C LEU A 141 -6.84 -17.08 5.82
N ASN A 142 -8.10 -16.77 5.52
CA ASN A 142 -9.14 -16.74 6.53
C ASN A 142 -9.40 -18.14 7.12
N GLY A 143 -9.37 -18.24 8.44
CA GLY A 143 -9.51 -19.52 9.16
C GLY A 143 -8.27 -20.42 9.16
N LYS A 144 -7.20 -20.08 8.42
CA LYS A 144 -5.94 -20.85 8.47
C LYS A 144 -5.21 -20.66 9.81
N PRO A 145 -4.60 -21.71 10.38
CA PRO A 145 -3.78 -21.58 11.59
C PRO A 145 -2.57 -20.67 11.31
N GLY A 146 -2.11 -19.94 12.33
CA GLY A 146 -0.94 -19.06 12.19
C GLY A 146 -1.19 -17.69 11.55
N VAL A 147 -2.43 -17.38 11.11
CA VAL A 147 -2.77 -16.05 10.54
C VAL A 147 -2.86 -14.94 11.58
N LYS A 148 -3.03 -15.25 12.86
CA LYS A 148 -3.22 -14.23 13.91
C LYS A 148 -2.05 -13.24 13.98
N PRO A 149 -0.77 -13.67 14.04
CA PRO A 149 0.38 -12.77 13.92
C PRO A 149 0.33 -11.84 12.69
N LEU A 150 -0.15 -12.32 11.55
CA LEU A 150 -0.27 -11.52 10.33
C LEU A 150 -1.26 -10.38 10.54
N LYS A 151 -2.44 -10.68 11.06
CA LYS A 151 -3.47 -9.69 11.41
C LYS A 151 -2.99 -8.69 12.47
N MET A 152 -2.05 -9.06 13.34
CA MET A 152 -1.46 -8.11 14.30
C MET A 152 -0.64 -7.00 13.64
N LEU A 153 0.00 -7.26 12.49
CA LEU A 153 0.88 -6.30 11.82
C LEU A 153 0.14 -5.14 11.15
N PHE A 154 -1.17 -5.25 10.94
CA PHE A 154 -1.99 -4.18 10.34
C PHE A 154 -3.31 -3.91 11.06
N GLY A 155 -3.83 -4.86 11.85
CA GLY A 155 -5.11 -4.73 12.56
C GLY A 155 -5.01 -4.18 13.98
N HIS A 156 -3.81 -4.08 14.56
CA HIS A 156 -3.61 -3.65 15.95
C HIS A 156 -2.56 -2.53 16.06
N ARG A 157 -2.89 -1.37 15.48
CA ARG A 157 -2.01 -0.20 15.39
C ARG A 157 -1.25 0.16 16.68
N PRO A 158 -1.85 0.26 17.89
CA PRO A 158 -1.09 0.58 19.10
C PRO A 158 0.03 -0.44 19.41
N ALA A 159 -0.20 -1.72 19.11
CA ALA A 159 0.82 -2.76 19.30
C ALA A 159 1.96 -2.61 18.28
N VAL A 160 1.64 -2.27 17.03
CA VAL A 160 2.63 -2.02 15.97
C VAL A 160 3.48 -0.79 16.30
N VAL A 161 2.86 0.31 16.72
CA VAL A 161 3.57 1.53 17.15
C VAL A 161 4.49 1.22 18.33
N LYS A 162 4.00 0.48 19.33
CA LYS A 162 4.81 0.11 20.50
C LYS A 162 5.99 -0.79 20.13
N ALA A 163 5.80 -1.74 19.22
CA ALA A 163 6.82 -2.74 18.88
C ALA A 163 7.87 -2.19 17.88
N TYR A 164 7.44 -1.36 16.94
CA TYR A 164 8.24 -0.97 15.78
C TYR A 164 8.39 0.54 15.61
N GLY A 165 7.64 1.37 16.32
CA GLY A 165 7.62 2.82 16.07
C GLY A 165 7.04 3.19 14.69
N VAL A 166 6.22 2.30 14.13
CA VAL A 166 5.56 2.43 12.82
C VAL A 166 4.05 2.59 13.04
N GLU A 167 3.43 3.56 12.38
CA GLU A 167 1.98 3.76 12.41
C GLU A 167 1.32 3.26 11.10
N PRO A 168 0.67 2.09 11.09
CA PRO A 168 0.08 1.52 9.87
C PRO A 168 -1.34 2.04 9.57
N PHE A 169 -1.55 2.37 8.29
CA PHE A 169 -2.81 2.74 7.64
C PHE A 169 -3.05 1.84 6.41
N PRO A 170 -3.38 0.55 6.61
CA PRO A 170 -3.44 -0.44 5.53
C PRO A 170 -4.58 -0.16 4.55
N PHE A 171 -4.39 -0.57 3.30
CA PHE A 171 -5.46 -0.68 2.31
C PHE A 171 -5.34 -1.99 1.56
N THR A 172 -6.48 -2.51 1.11
CA THR A 172 -6.54 -3.80 0.44
C THR A 172 -6.54 -3.59 -1.07
N TRP A 173 -5.54 -4.15 -1.74
CA TRP A 173 -5.47 -4.21 -3.19
C TRP A 173 -6.34 -5.34 -3.73
N TYR A 174 -7.10 -5.05 -4.79
CA TYR A 174 -7.79 -6.04 -5.60
C TYR A 174 -7.38 -5.90 -7.07
N PRO A 175 -7.16 -7.02 -7.78
CA PRO A 175 -6.88 -6.98 -9.21
C PRO A 175 -8.13 -6.55 -9.98
N VAL A 176 -8.06 -5.42 -10.68
CA VAL A 176 -9.11 -4.95 -11.59
C VAL A 176 -8.57 -5.00 -13.01
N VAL A 177 -9.08 -5.93 -13.82
CA VAL A 177 -8.57 -6.14 -15.20
C VAL A 177 -9.00 -5.00 -16.13
N SER A 178 -10.22 -4.50 -15.95
CA SER A 178 -10.82 -3.49 -16.82
C SER A 178 -11.31 -2.29 -16.00
N PRO A 179 -10.41 -1.36 -15.61
CA PRO A 179 -10.74 -0.24 -14.72
C PRO A 179 -11.86 0.69 -15.22
N LEU A 180 -12.13 0.69 -16.53
CA LEU A 180 -13.09 1.59 -17.19
C LEU A 180 -14.34 0.87 -17.71
N ALA A 181 -14.52 -0.42 -17.41
CA ALA A 181 -15.67 -1.19 -17.91
C ALA A 181 -16.99 -0.87 -17.16
N GLY A 182 -16.91 -0.25 -15.98
CA GLY A 182 -18.08 0.18 -15.21
C GLY A 182 -18.78 -0.93 -14.41
N ASP A 183 -18.21 -2.14 -14.36
CA ASP A 183 -18.78 -3.35 -13.75
C ASP A 183 -17.97 -3.86 -12.54
N CYS A 184 -17.44 -2.95 -11.72
CA CYS A 184 -16.66 -3.31 -10.53
C CYS A 184 -17.49 -4.08 -9.50
N SER A 185 -16.92 -5.16 -8.96
CA SER A 185 -17.39 -5.78 -7.73
C SER A 185 -17.22 -4.84 -6.54
N ILE A 186 -17.90 -5.15 -5.43
CA ILE A 186 -17.80 -4.36 -4.19
C ILE A 186 -16.35 -4.26 -3.69
N LEU A 187 -15.57 -5.33 -3.83
CA LEU A 187 -14.17 -5.38 -3.38
C LEU A 187 -13.25 -4.52 -4.26
N GLU A 188 -13.50 -4.49 -5.57
CA GLU A 188 -12.76 -3.63 -6.50
C GLU A 188 -13.13 -2.16 -6.30
N ALA A 189 -14.40 -1.87 -6.05
CA ALA A 189 -14.86 -0.53 -5.72
C ALA A 189 -14.24 -0.03 -4.40
N ASP A 190 -14.20 -0.87 -3.36
CA ASP A 190 -13.52 -0.57 -2.09
C ASP A 190 -12.02 -0.32 -2.29
N TYR A 191 -11.35 -1.13 -3.11
CA TYR A 191 -9.96 -0.89 -3.47
C TYR A 191 -9.75 0.50 -4.11
N TYR A 192 -10.57 0.89 -5.09
CA TYR A 192 -10.45 2.22 -5.70
C TYR A 192 -10.70 3.35 -4.71
N GLN A 193 -11.76 3.22 -3.91
CA GLN A 193 -12.11 4.23 -2.91
C GLN A 193 -10.99 4.38 -1.87
N THR A 194 -10.50 3.28 -1.30
CA THR A 194 -9.48 3.31 -0.25
C THR A 194 -8.13 3.73 -0.79
N ARG A 195 -7.71 3.22 -1.95
CA ARG A 195 -6.47 3.65 -2.61
C ARG A 195 -6.49 5.15 -2.94
N GLY A 196 -7.58 5.64 -3.52
CA GLY A 196 -7.75 7.06 -3.84
C GLY A 196 -7.76 7.94 -2.58
N SER A 197 -8.45 7.48 -1.53
CA SER A 197 -8.49 8.17 -0.23
C SER A 197 -7.10 8.24 0.44
N MET A 198 -6.31 7.16 0.35
CA MET A 198 -4.94 7.15 0.87
C MET A 198 -4.00 8.04 0.04
N ASP A 199 -4.13 8.02 -1.29
CA ASP A 199 -3.32 8.85 -2.19
C ASP A 199 -3.56 10.35 -1.92
N ASP A 200 -4.82 10.75 -1.77
CA ASP A 200 -5.22 12.11 -1.36
C ASP A 200 -4.75 12.45 0.06
N PHE A 201 -4.93 11.55 1.04
CA PHE A 201 -4.49 11.76 2.42
C PHE A 201 -2.99 12.03 2.52
N TRP A 202 -2.15 11.24 1.83
CA TRP A 202 -0.71 11.39 1.92
C TRP A 202 -0.19 12.66 1.24
N GLN A 203 -0.91 13.16 0.24
CA GLN A 203 -0.54 14.41 -0.43
C GLN A 203 -0.91 15.67 0.37
N ARG A 204 -1.76 15.56 1.41
CA ARG A 204 -2.14 16.70 2.25
C ARG A 204 -1.09 17.03 3.30
N VAL A 205 -0.99 18.31 3.62
CA VAL A 205 -0.13 18.82 4.69
C VAL A 205 -1.00 19.17 5.88
N ARG A 206 -0.61 18.71 7.06
CA ARG A 206 -1.28 19.10 8.30
C ARG A 206 -1.00 20.59 8.56
N PRO A 207 -2.03 21.39 8.87
CA PRO A 207 -1.87 22.78 9.27
C PRO A 207 -0.97 22.93 10.50
N ALA A 208 -0.19 24.00 10.52
CA ALA A 208 0.59 24.37 11.69
C ALA A 208 -0.32 24.66 12.90
N GLY A 209 0.21 24.42 14.10
CA GLY A 209 -0.48 24.68 15.37
C GLY A 209 -1.09 23.44 16.03
N PRO A 210 -2.03 23.63 16.98
CA PRO A 210 -2.62 22.54 17.74
C PRO A 210 -3.29 21.48 16.86
N LYS A 211 -3.31 20.23 17.34
CA LYS A 211 -4.00 19.15 16.64
C LYS A 211 -5.49 19.49 16.49
N ARG A 212 -5.93 19.75 15.25
CA ARG A 212 -7.33 20.03 14.89
C ARG A 212 -7.83 19.12 13.77
N ALA A 213 -9.15 19.08 13.60
CA ALA A 213 -9.77 18.45 12.43
C ALA A 213 -9.39 19.21 11.14
N PRO A 214 -9.26 18.51 9.99
CA PRO A 214 -9.06 19.15 8.70
C PRO A 214 -10.23 20.07 8.32
N THR A 215 -9.95 21.18 7.64
CA THR A 215 -10.91 22.11 7.05
C THR A 215 -10.82 22.10 5.53
N MET A 216 -11.70 22.85 4.86
CA MET A 216 -11.68 22.99 3.39
C MET A 216 -10.34 23.51 2.86
N ASP A 217 -9.61 24.33 3.61
CA ASP A 217 -8.30 24.85 3.18
C ASP A 217 -7.21 23.77 3.16
N ASP A 218 -7.43 22.67 3.88
CA ASP A 218 -6.46 21.58 4.08
C ASP A 218 -6.64 20.46 3.04
N VAL A 219 -7.63 20.57 2.14
CA VAL A 219 -8.00 19.46 1.24
C VAL A 219 -7.08 19.31 0.04
N HIS A 220 -6.34 20.35 -0.31
CA HIS A 220 -5.48 20.36 -1.47
C HIS A 220 -4.17 19.60 -1.19
N GLY A 221 -3.73 18.81 -2.18
CA GLY A 221 -2.40 18.22 -2.17
C GLY A 221 -1.33 19.33 -2.12
N ARG A 222 -0.40 19.21 -1.18
CA ARG A 222 0.74 20.15 -0.99
C ARG A 222 2.09 19.46 -0.78
N ARG A 223 2.15 18.12 -0.79
CA ARG A 223 3.39 17.35 -0.67
C ARG A 223 3.33 16.01 -1.41
N GLY A 224 4.50 15.44 -1.68
CA GLY A 224 4.63 14.05 -2.12
C GLY A 224 4.85 13.06 -0.99
N TYR A 225 4.85 11.79 -1.36
CA TYR A 225 5.11 10.66 -0.49
C TYR A 225 5.81 9.52 -1.26
N LEU A 226 6.23 8.48 -0.54
CA LEU A 226 7.09 7.42 -1.09
C LEU A 226 6.32 6.12 -1.28
N GLU A 227 6.67 5.33 -2.29
CA GLU A 227 6.14 4.00 -2.57
C GLU A 227 7.29 3.00 -2.71
N VAL A 228 7.30 1.96 -1.87
CA VAL A 228 8.22 0.83 -1.94
C VAL A 228 7.45 -0.37 -2.48
N ILE A 229 7.98 -1.00 -3.52
CA ILE A 229 7.48 -2.29 -4.04
C ILE A 229 8.31 -3.40 -3.41
N LEU A 230 7.66 -4.46 -2.92
CA LEU A 230 8.28 -5.54 -2.13
C LEU A 230 8.26 -6.87 -2.87
#